data_AF-A0A4Q1BI32-F1
#
_entry.id   AF-A0A4Q1BI32-F1
#
_cell.length_a   1.000
_cell.length_b   1.000
_cell.length_c   1.000
_cell.angle_alpha   90.00
_cell.angle_beta   90.00
_cell.angle_gamma   90.00
#
_symmetry.space_group_name_H-M   'P 1'
#
loop_
_entity.id
_entity.type
_entity.pdbx_description
1 polymer ?
#
loop_
_entity_poly.entity_id
_entity_poly.type
_entity_poly.pdbx_seq_one_letter_code
_entity_poly.pdbx_strand_id
1 'polypeptide(L)'
;MTGTVIGTSFAELRYVRDLIKDRSRLKFCVDLCHVHVRNYDLSSDSGLARFFADMKDVLGAENVVCVHVSEAVHAYGTGKDVHSRIGSGTIGVDSLRHIMRHSSLSHVGFILETPRLYRKHTSSKIERAEVRRLKEELEYVTLLASLSDRHWEAMKDDLIRDHEKRWKSLSAVYAKLRPHPRGHNNSPNKRKNLETKGWQMEIKQESPTPKREDLARNMDCHLGQRSRRSERLVTMNIKEEDKSRVGLVFSQKPP
;
A
#
# COMPACT_ATOMS: atom_id res chain seq x y z
N MET A 1 9.04 11.86 -17.49
CA MET A 1 10.41 11.50 -17.89
C MET A 1 10.40 10.06 -18.33
N THR A 2 10.59 9.80 -19.62
CA THR A 2 10.96 8.47 -20.12
C THR A 2 12.47 8.34 -19.94
N GLY A 3 12.91 7.78 -18.82
CA GLY A 3 14.32 7.43 -18.63
C GLY A 3 14.65 6.15 -19.40
N THR A 4 15.86 6.04 -19.92
CA THR A 4 16.47 4.76 -20.31
C THR A 4 16.76 3.96 -19.03
N VAL A 5 15.82 3.12 -18.62
CA VAL A 5 15.92 2.26 -17.43
C VAL A 5 16.07 0.82 -17.88
N ILE A 6 17.00 0.07 -17.27
CA ILE A 6 17.19 -1.37 -17.44
C ILE A 6 16.64 -2.07 -16.20
N GLY A 7 16.12 -3.29 -16.36
CA GLY A 7 15.47 -4.03 -15.28
C GLY A 7 13.99 -3.70 -15.15
N THR A 8 13.39 -3.24 -16.26
CA THR A 8 11.96 -2.93 -16.31
C THR A 8 11.09 -4.15 -16.46
N SER A 9 11.66 -5.31 -16.84
CA SER A 9 10.97 -6.59 -16.96
C SER A 9 11.83 -7.74 -16.38
N PHE A 10 11.18 -8.85 -16.05
CA PHE A 10 11.92 -10.05 -15.61
C PHE A 10 12.83 -10.59 -16.70
N ALA A 11 12.44 -10.50 -17.98
CA ALA A 11 13.30 -10.91 -19.10
C ALA A 11 14.63 -10.12 -19.13
N GLU A 12 14.60 -8.82 -18.89
CA GLU A 12 15.82 -8.00 -18.76
C GLU A 12 16.65 -8.40 -17.55
N LEU A 13 16.01 -8.64 -16.39
CA LEU A 13 16.70 -9.10 -15.19
C LEU A 13 17.33 -10.49 -15.40
N ARG A 14 16.67 -11.39 -16.13
CA ARG A 14 17.23 -12.68 -16.53
C ARG A 14 18.47 -12.50 -17.38
N TYR A 15 18.41 -11.63 -18.38
CA TYR A 15 19.54 -11.35 -19.26
C TYR A 15 20.75 -10.85 -18.45
N VAL A 16 20.54 -9.90 -17.54
CA VAL A 16 21.61 -9.41 -16.64
C VAL A 16 22.12 -10.53 -15.73
N ARG A 17 21.23 -11.30 -15.12
CA ARG A 17 21.58 -12.46 -14.27
C ARG A 17 22.44 -13.47 -15.01
N ASP A 18 22.09 -13.78 -16.25
CA ASP A 18 22.74 -14.83 -17.02
C ASP A 18 24.17 -14.44 -17.43
N LEU A 19 24.45 -13.14 -17.58
CA LEU A 19 25.80 -12.58 -17.80
C LEU A 19 26.71 -12.59 -16.57
N ILE A 20 26.16 -12.72 -15.36
CA ILE A 20 26.93 -12.72 -14.11
C ILE A 20 27.50 -14.13 -13.86
N LYS A 21 28.83 -14.22 -13.77
CA LYS A 21 29.55 -15.48 -13.52
C LYS A 21 29.33 -16.02 -12.10
N ASP A 22 29.55 -15.19 -11.09
CA ASP A 22 29.29 -15.53 -9.68
C ASP A 22 27.96 -14.91 -9.23
N ARG A 23 26.92 -15.75 -9.18
CA ARG A 23 25.56 -15.34 -8.82
C ARG A 23 25.27 -15.45 -7.33
N SER A 24 26.21 -15.98 -6.52
CA SER A 24 25.99 -16.19 -5.07
C SER A 24 25.66 -14.90 -4.32
N ARG A 25 26.16 -13.76 -4.83
CA ARG A 25 25.94 -12.42 -4.28
C ARG A 25 24.85 -11.62 -5.00
N LEU A 26 24.22 -12.17 -6.03
CA LEU A 26 23.15 -11.50 -6.74
C LEU A 26 21.82 -11.72 -6.02
N LYS A 27 21.16 -10.63 -5.64
CA LYS A 27 19.83 -10.63 -5.03
C LYS A 27 18.95 -9.60 -5.72
N PHE A 28 17.63 -9.80 -5.63
CA PHE A 28 16.62 -8.97 -6.26
C PHE A 28 15.76 -8.27 -5.22
N CYS A 29 15.41 -7.02 -5.53
CA CYS A 29 14.30 -6.30 -4.90
C CYS A 29 13.16 -6.21 -5.91
N VAL A 30 11.94 -6.49 -5.47
CA VAL A 30 10.74 -6.38 -6.32
C VAL A 30 9.90 -5.21 -5.85
N ASP A 31 9.65 -4.26 -6.74
CA ASP A 31 8.75 -3.13 -6.47
C ASP A 31 7.36 -3.39 -7.08
N LEU A 32 6.33 -3.45 -6.24
CA LEU A 32 4.97 -3.82 -6.67
C LEU A 32 4.32 -2.77 -7.58
N CYS A 33 4.56 -1.47 -7.35
CA CYS A 33 4.05 -0.43 -8.24
C CYS A 33 4.70 -0.56 -9.61
N HIS A 34 6.03 -0.71 -9.65
CA HIS A 34 6.79 -0.82 -10.88
C HIS A 34 6.39 -2.06 -11.71
N VAL A 35 6.25 -3.21 -11.03
CA VAL A 35 5.79 -4.46 -11.64
C VAL A 35 4.36 -4.34 -12.15
N HIS A 36 3.46 -3.74 -11.36
CA HIS A 36 2.06 -3.54 -11.74
C HIS A 36 1.92 -2.65 -12.98
N VAL A 37 2.55 -1.48 -13.00
CA VAL A 37 2.31 -0.54 -14.10
C VAL A 37 2.95 -0.97 -15.42
N ARG A 38 3.83 -1.99 -15.44
CA ARG A 38 4.59 -2.42 -16.63
C ARG A 38 4.28 -3.83 -17.11
N ASN A 39 4.36 -4.83 -16.25
CA ASN A 39 4.56 -6.21 -16.71
C ASN A 39 3.46 -7.18 -16.28
N TYR A 40 2.91 -6.99 -15.09
CA TYR A 40 1.92 -7.91 -14.52
C TYR A 40 0.74 -7.15 -13.95
N ASP A 41 -0.47 -7.52 -14.34
CA ASP A 41 -1.66 -6.98 -13.70
C ASP A 41 -1.88 -7.60 -12.32
N LEU A 42 -1.22 -7.03 -11.31
CA LEU A 42 -1.35 -7.46 -9.91
C LEU A 42 -2.76 -7.29 -9.32
N SER A 43 -3.70 -6.66 -10.03
CA SER A 43 -5.10 -6.55 -9.59
C SER A 43 -5.96 -7.75 -9.98
N SER A 44 -5.43 -8.65 -10.81
CA SER A 44 -6.12 -9.83 -11.31
C SER A 44 -5.49 -11.12 -10.79
N ASP A 45 -6.31 -12.15 -10.54
CA ASP A 45 -5.83 -13.47 -10.13
C ASP A 45 -4.86 -14.08 -11.15
N SER A 46 -5.18 -13.95 -12.45
CA SER A 46 -4.31 -14.42 -13.53
C SER A 46 -2.97 -13.69 -13.57
N GLY A 47 -2.96 -12.38 -13.32
CA GLY A 47 -1.74 -11.58 -13.31
C GLY A 47 -0.88 -11.86 -12.09
N LEU A 48 -1.48 -12.08 -10.92
CA LEU A 48 -0.79 -12.56 -9.72
C LEU A 48 -0.15 -13.93 -9.93
N ALA A 49 -0.92 -14.90 -10.46
CA ALA A 49 -0.43 -16.24 -10.72
C ALA A 49 0.78 -16.22 -11.68
N ARG A 50 0.68 -15.43 -12.75
CA ARG A 50 1.79 -15.25 -13.70
C ARG A 50 2.99 -14.55 -13.06
N PHE A 51 2.77 -13.51 -12.27
CA PHE A 51 3.83 -12.81 -11.54
C PHE A 51 4.64 -13.77 -10.66
N PHE A 52 3.97 -14.63 -9.88
CA PHE A 52 4.67 -15.59 -9.03
C PHE A 52 5.40 -16.68 -9.81
N ALA A 53 4.78 -17.20 -10.87
CA ALA A 53 5.41 -18.19 -11.74
C ALA A 53 6.70 -17.64 -12.37
N ASP A 54 6.61 -16.47 -13.01
CA ASP A 54 7.73 -15.84 -13.70
C ASP A 54 8.79 -15.36 -12.69
N MET A 55 8.39 -14.85 -11.51
CA MET A 55 9.33 -14.47 -10.46
C MET A 55 10.15 -15.68 -9.98
N LYS A 56 9.50 -16.83 -9.76
CA LYS A 56 10.17 -18.05 -9.31
C LYS A 56 11.12 -18.59 -10.38
N ASP A 57 10.69 -18.62 -11.63
CA ASP A 57 11.51 -19.11 -12.76
C ASP A 57 12.72 -18.19 -13.04
N VAL A 58 12.47 -16.88 -13.06
CA VAL A 58 13.45 -15.92 -13.55
C VAL A 58 14.36 -15.38 -12.45
N LEU A 59 13.81 -15.06 -11.28
CA LEU A 59 14.61 -14.48 -10.19
C LEU A 59 15.16 -15.58 -9.26
N GLY A 60 14.41 -16.68 -9.11
CA GLY A 60 14.60 -17.63 -8.02
C GLY A 60 14.08 -17.03 -6.73
N ALA A 61 13.06 -17.65 -6.11
CA ALA A 61 12.37 -17.09 -4.96
C ALA A 61 13.34 -16.75 -3.81
N GLU A 62 14.35 -17.60 -3.59
CA GLU A 62 15.42 -17.44 -2.59
C GLU A 62 16.40 -16.29 -2.84
N ASN A 63 16.36 -15.70 -4.05
CA ASN A 63 17.16 -14.53 -4.39
C ASN A 63 16.38 -13.22 -4.27
N VAL A 64 15.05 -13.28 -4.10
CA VAL A 64 14.26 -12.10 -3.74
C VAL A 64 14.43 -11.87 -2.25
N VAL A 65 15.07 -10.77 -1.86
CA VAL A 65 15.36 -10.48 -0.44
C VAL A 65 14.59 -9.27 0.08
N CYS A 66 14.00 -8.50 -0.82
CA CYS A 66 13.24 -7.31 -0.49
C CYS A 66 12.04 -7.16 -1.45
N VAL A 67 10.91 -6.72 -0.92
CA VAL A 67 9.77 -6.26 -1.70
C VAL A 67 9.41 -4.84 -1.26
N HIS A 68 9.40 -3.91 -2.20
CA HIS A 68 8.83 -2.58 -1.97
C HIS A 68 7.32 -2.64 -2.13
N VAL A 69 6.61 -2.29 -1.06
CA VAL A 69 5.17 -2.30 -0.97
C VAL A 69 4.65 -0.88 -1.10
N SER A 70 3.81 -0.69 -2.10
CA SER A 70 3.01 0.50 -2.32
C SER A 70 1.81 0.10 -3.18
N GLU A 71 0.80 0.96 -3.23
CA GLU A 71 -0.21 0.88 -4.27
C GLU A 71 0.29 1.61 -5.53
N ALA A 72 -0.33 1.36 -6.68
CA ALA A 72 -0.08 2.13 -7.90
C ALA A 72 -1.22 3.13 -8.14
N VAL A 73 -0.91 4.41 -8.39
CA VAL A 73 -1.91 5.40 -8.82
C VAL A 73 -2.48 5.06 -10.20
N HIS A 74 -1.64 4.47 -11.06
CA HIS A 74 -1.97 4.18 -12.44
C HIS A 74 -2.19 2.68 -12.65
N ALA A 75 -3.12 2.35 -13.54
CA ALA A 75 -3.43 0.97 -13.89
C ALA A 75 -2.27 0.26 -14.60
N TYR A 76 -2.40 -1.07 -14.70
CA TYR A 76 -1.55 -1.96 -15.49
C TYR A 76 -1.33 -1.44 -16.93
N GLY A 77 -0.10 -1.61 -17.43
CA GLY A 77 0.29 -1.27 -18.81
C GLY A 77 0.57 0.21 -19.07
N THR A 78 0.40 1.09 -18.08
CA THR A 78 0.64 2.54 -18.26
C THR A 78 2.12 2.93 -18.26
N GLY A 79 2.98 2.13 -17.65
CA GLY A 79 4.41 2.40 -17.45
C GLY A 79 4.71 3.61 -16.55
N LYS A 80 3.69 4.18 -15.89
CA LYS A 80 3.81 5.37 -15.03
C LYS A 80 4.03 4.97 -13.59
N ASP A 81 5.26 5.11 -13.15
CA ASP A 81 5.68 4.78 -11.79
C ASP A 81 5.31 5.91 -10.81
N VAL A 82 4.10 5.84 -10.25
CA VAL A 82 3.58 6.80 -9.28
C VAL A 82 2.91 6.03 -8.15
N HIS A 83 3.59 6.02 -7.00
CA HIS A 83 3.15 5.28 -5.81
C HIS A 83 1.93 5.95 -5.18
N SER A 84 1.03 5.12 -4.67
CA SER A 84 -0.11 5.51 -3.84
C SER A 84 0.01 4.90 -2.44
N ARG A 85 -0.77 5.43 -1.52
CA ARG A 85 -0.96 4.85 -0.18
C ARG A 85 -1.71 3.52 -0.28
N ILE A 86 -1.56 2.67 0.73
CA ILE A 86 -2.21 1.36 0.77
C ILE A 86 -3.74 1.50 0.72
N GLY A 87 -4.40 0.73 -0.14
CA GLY A 87 -5.84 0.75 -0.36
C GLY A 87 -6.40 1.95 -1.14
N SER A 88 -5.55 2.72 -1.81
CA SER A 88 -5.96 3.89 -2.62
C SER A 88 -5.37 3.88 -4.03
N GLY A 89 -5.03 2.71 -4.55
CA GLY A 89 -4.53 2.56 -5.90
C GLY A 89 -5.27 1.48 -6.67
N THR A 90 -4.58 0.97 -7.68
CA THR A 90 -5.11 0.07 -8.69
C THR A 90 -4.67 -1.38 -8.50
N ILE A 91 -3.79 -1.69 -7.53
CA ILE A 91 -3.38 -3.06 -7.21
C ILE A 91 -4.45 -3.73 -6.34
N GLY A 92 -4.93 -3.03 -5.30
CA GLY A 92 -5.95 -3.53 -4.39
C GLY A 92 -5.39 -4.23 -3.16
N VAL A 93 -6.10 -4.06 -2.04
CA VAL A 93 -5.67 -4.57 -0.71
C VAL A 93 -5.64 -6.09 -0.62
N ASP A 94 -6.57 -6.77 -1.30
CA ASP A 94 -6.61 -8.23 -1.34
C ASP A 94 -5.37 -8.80 -2.06
N SER A 95 -4.98 -8.18 -3.18
CA SER A 95 -3.76 -8.56 -3.91
C SER A 95 -2.49 -8.30 -3.10
N LEU A 96 -2.38 -7.13 -2.46
CA LEU A 96 -1.24 -6.84 -1.59
C LEU A 96 -1.15 -7.84 -0.43
N ARG A 97 -2.28 -8.17 0.18
CA ARG A 97 -2.38 -9.20 1.22
C ARG A 97 -1.94 -10.57 0.69
N HIS A 98 -2.43 -10.97 -0.49
CA HIS A 98 -2.06 -12.23 -1.13
C HIS A 98 -0.54 -12.31 -1.33
N ILE A 99 0.07 -11.22 -1.83
CA ILE A 99 1.51 -11.14 -2.05
C ILE A 99 2.30 -11.25 -0.75
N MET A 100 1.95 -10.46 0.27
CA MET A 100 2.67 -10.45 1.55
C MET A 100 2.58 -11.77 2.32
N ARG A 101 1.56 -12.59 2.02
CA ARG A 101 1.34 -13.90 2.65
C ARG A 101 1.78 -15.07 1.78
N HIS A 102 2.29 -14.81 0.57
CA HIS A 102 2.66 -15.86 -0.36
C HIS A 102 3.88 -16.64 0.18
N SER A 103 3.81 -17.97 0.15
CA SER A 103 4.81 -18.84 0.77
C SER A 103 6.21 -18.66 0.18
N SER A 104 6.32 -18.33 -1.11
CA SER A 104 7.62 -18.06 -1.76
C SER A 104 8.32 -16.82 -1.22
N LEU A 105 7.61 -15.94 -0.51
CA LEU A 105 8.12 -14.68 0.03
C LEU A 105 8.22 -14.70 1.57
N SER A 106 8.06 -15.86 2.22
CA SER A 106 8.05 -15.96 3.69
C SER A 106 9.36 -15.53 4.37
N HIS A 107 10.46 -15.45 3.63
CA HIS A 107 11.79 -15.05 4.09
C HIS A 107 12.13 -13.59 3.75
N VAL A 108 11.22 -12.88 3.09
CA VAL A 108 11.48 -11.59 2.44
C VAL A 108 11.13 -10.44 3.37
N GLY A 109 11.96 -9.39 3.37
CA GLY A 109 11.65 -8.12 4.03
C GLY A 109 10.76 -7.24 3.16
N PHE A 110 9.70 -6.67 3.74
CA PHE A 110 8.84 -5.71 3.03
C PHE A 110 9.16 -4.28 3.47
N ILE A 111 9.38 -3.38 2.49
CA ILE A 111 9.68 -1.97 2.69
C ILE A 111 8.51 -1.13 2.16
N LEU A 112 7.94 -0.28 3.00
CA LEU A 112 6.84 0.59 2.60
C LEU A 112 7.37 1.83 1.85
N GLU A 113 6.96 2.02 0.59
CA GLU A 113 7.37 3.17 -0.25
C GLU A 113 6.21 4.09 -0.64
N THR A 114 5.21 4.17 0.22
CA THR A 114 4.05 5.06 0.07
C THR A 114 4.45 6.54 0.05
N PRO A 115 3.73 7.38 -0.71
CA PRO A 115 4.07 8.79 -0.83
C PRO A 115 3.92 9.53 0.51
N ARG A 116 4.90 10.37 0.81
CA ARG A 116 4.80 11.35 1.89
C ARG A 116 3.75 12.39 1.56
N LEU A 117 3.06 12.91 2.57
CA LEU A 117 2.11 14.01 2.35
C LEU A 117 2.83 15.34 2.06
N TYR A 118 4.10 15.45 2.46
CA TYR A 118 4.93 16.61 2.16
C TYR A 118 6.34 16.21 1.68
N ARG A 119 6.83 16.90 0.64
CA ARG A 119 8.09 16.55 -0.03
C ARG A 119 9.35 16.99 0.74
N LYS A 120 9.23 17.95 1.65
CA LYS A 120 10.33 18.50 2.48
C LYS A 120 9.94 18.61 3.95
N HIS A 121 10.85 18.30 4.87
CA HIS A 121 10.64 18.57 6.29
C HIS A 121 10.77 20.08 6.52
N THR A 122 9.64 20.76 6.71
CA THR A 122 9.61 22.22 6.89
C THR A 122 9.28 22.63 8.33
N SER A 123 8.90 21.69 9.20
CA SER A 123 8.71 21.93 10.63
C SER A 123 8.59 20.64 11.45
N SER A 124 8.89 20.72 12.75
CA SER A 124 8.69 19.60 13.68
C SER A 124 7.23 19.14 13.78
N LYS A 125 6.26 20.03 13.50
CA LYS A 125 4.82 19.67 13.43
C LYS A 125 4.54 18.73 12.25
N ILE A 126 5.14 19.00 11.09
CA ILE A 126 4.99 18.16 9.89
C ILE A 126 5.69 16.82 10.08
N GLU A 127 6.88 16.80 10.70
CA GLU A 127 7.56 15.55 11.05
C GLU A 127 6.72 14.67 11.98
N ARG A 128 6.16 15.24 13.05
CA ARG A 128 5.27 14.50 13.96
C ARG A 128 4.03 13.96 13.25
N ALA A 129 3.48 14.73 12.31
CA ALA A 129 2.37 14.27 11.50
C ALA A 129 2.80 13.09 10.59
N GLU A 130 3.94 13.19 9.90
CA GLU A 130 4.49 12.10 9.06
C GLU A 130 4.75 10.82 9.86
N VAL A 131 5.23 10.94 11.09
CA VAL A 131 5.39 9.77 11.97
C VAL A 131 4.04 9.13 12.29
N ARG A 132 2.98 9.93 12.53
CA ARG A 132 1.63 9.39 12.78
C ARG A 132 1.06 8.69 11.54
N ARG A 133 1.27 9.28 10.36
CA ARG A 133 0.87 8.68 9.07
C ARG A 133 1.58 7.35 8.82
N LEU A 134 2.89 7.30 9.03
CA LEU A 134 3.68 6.08 8.88
C LEU A 134 3.22 4.98 9.86
N LYS A 135 2.94 5.35 11.12
CA LYS A 135 2.41 4.38 12.11
C LYS A 135 1.07 3.80 11.68
N GLU A 136 0.16 4.63 11.18
CA GLU A 136 -1.16 4.21 10.70
C GLU A 136 -1.04 3.22 9.53
N GLU A 137 -0.25 3.54 8.50
CA GLU A 137 -0.07 2.62 7.38
C GLU A 137 0.67 1.34 7.79
N LEU A 138 1.66 1.45 8.68
CA LEU A 138 2.38 0.30 9.17
C LEU A 138 1.44 -0.66 9.91
N GLU A 139 0.59 -0.13 10.78
CA GLU A 139 -0.43 -0.92 11.48
C GLU A 139 -1.37 -1.61 10.48
N TYR A 140 -1.85 -0.88 9.47
CA TYR A 140 -2.74 -1.43 8.46
C TYR A 140 -2.08 -2.55 7.64
N VAL A 141 -0.86 -2.33 7.13
CA VAL A 141 -0.09 -3.35 6.40
C VAL A 141 0.21 -4.57 7.27
N THR A 142 0.49 -4.36 8.56
CA THR A 142 0.70 -5.46 9.50
C THR A 142 -0.54 -6.32 9.63
N LEU A 143 -1.74 -5.72 9.70
CA LEU A 143 -3.01 -6.45 9.70
C LEU A 143 -3.22 -7.22 8.39
N LEU A 144 -2.95 -6.59 7.24
CA LEU A 144 -3.03 -7.25 5.93
C LEU A 144 -2.14 -8.49 5.88
N ALA A 145 -0.91 -8.43 6.39
CA ALA A 145 0.01 -9.56 6.32
C ALA A 145 -0.28 -10.63 7.39
N SER A 146 -0.75 -10.25 8.57
CA SER A 146 -0.80 -11.15 9.74
C SER A 146 -2.15 -11.85 9.92
N LEU A 147 -3.28 -11.21 9.59
CA LEU A 147 -4.59 -11.82 9.80
C LEU A 147 -4.73 -13.12 9.02
N SER A 148 -5.45 -14.11 9.55
CA SER A 148 -5.84 -15.31 8.80
C SER A 148 -6.90 -14.97 7.76
N ASP A 149 -7.06 -15.80 6.73
CA ASP A 149 -8.01 -15.52 5.65
C ASP A 149 -9.44 -15.46 6.16
N ARG A 150 -9.79 -16.32 7.12
CA ARG A 150 -11.08 -16.27 7.83
C ARG A 150 -11.32 -14.92 8.51
N HIS A 151 -10.34 -14.41 9.27
CA HIS A 151 -10.49 -13.14 9.96
C HIS A 151 -10.50 -11.95 9.00
N TRP A 152 -9.71 -12.02 7.93
CA TRP A 152 -9.72 -11.02 6.88
C TRP A 152 -11.10 -10.94 6.22
N GLU A 153 -11.65 -12.04 5.73
CA GLU A 153 -12.98 -12.03 5.10
C GLU A 153 -14.09 -11.53 6.04
N ALA A 154 -13.99 -11.85 7.33
CA ALA A 154 -14.97 -11.40 8.32
C ALA A 154 -14.88 -9.90 8.66
N MET A 155 -13.72 -9.26 8.48
CA MET A 155 -13.45 -7.92 9.02
C MET A 155 -12.95 -6.90 7.98
N LYS A 156 -12.61 -7.32 6.75
CA LYS A 156 -11.92 -6.48 5.76
C LYS A 156 -12.63 -5.18 5.49
N ASP A 157 -13.95 -5.22 5.38
CA ASP A 157 -14.76 -4.04 5.10
C ASP A 157 -14.69 -3.01 6.25
N ASP A 158 -14.72 -3.46 7.50
CA ASP A 158 -14.54 -2.60 8.68
C ASP A 158 -13.12 -2.02 8.72
N LEU A 159 -12.10 -2.86 8.50
CA LEU A 159 -10.70 -2.45 8.51
C LEU A 159 -10.40 -1.42 7.42
N ILE A 160 -10.92 -1.62 6.20
CA ILE A 160 -10.80 -0.68 5.09
C ILE A 160 -11.48 0.64 5.44
N ARG A 161 -12.73 0.60 5.96
CA ARG A 161 -13.46 1.81 6.38
C ARG A 161 -12.73 2.58 7.48
N ASP A 162 -12.23 1.88 8.49
CA ASP A 162 -11.53 2.49 9.60
C ASP A 162 -10.18 3.08 9.19
N HIS A 163 -9.45 2.39 8.33
CA HIS A 163 -8.21 2.92 7.75
C HIS A 163 -8.49 4.20 6.94
N GLU A 164 -9.52 4.19 6.10
CA GLU A 164 -9.93 5.37 5.32
C GLU A 164 -10.34 6.55 6.22
N LYS A 165 -11.08 6.27 7.30
CA LYS A 165 -11.48 7.30 8.28
C LYS A 165 -10.26 7.90 8.99
N ARG A 166 -9.32 7.07 9.43
CA ARG A 166 -8.06 7.51 10.06
C ARG A 166 -7.23 8.33 9.10
N TRP A 167 -7.14 7.90 7.84
CA TRP A 167 -6.45 8.65 6.80
C TRP A 167 -7.07 10.03 6.53
N LYS A 168 -8.40 10.14 6.46
CA LYS A 168 -9.11 11.42 6.32
C LYS A 168 -8.81 12.36 7.50
N SER A 169 -8.83 11.82 8.72
CA SER A 169 -8.49 12.58 9.93
C SER A 169 -7.07 13.11 9.90
N LEU A 170 -6.10 12.25 9.56
CA LEU A 170 -4.70 12.64 9.38
C LEU A 170 -4.62 13.74 8.31
N SER A 171 -5.15 13.49 7.12
CA SER A 171 -5.13 14.43 5.99
C SER A 171 -5.71 15.80 6.35
N ALA A 172 -6.76 15.87 7.18
CA ALA A 172 -7.31 17.12 7.67
C ALA A 172 -6.38 17.88 8.62
N VAL A 173 -5.65 17.17 9.50
CA VAL A 173 -4.57 17.76 10.32
C VAL A 173 -3.48 18.34 9.40
N TYR A 174 -3.07 17.60 8.38
CA TYR A 174 -2.06 18.04 7.43
C TYR A 174 -2.48 19.26 6.61
N ALA A 175 -3.72 19.30 6.14
CA ALA A 175 -4.24 20.44 5.38
C ALA A 175 -4.10 21.76 6.17
N LYS A 176 -4.27 21.71 7.50
CA LYS A 176 -4.08 22.87 8.40
C LYS A 176 -2.62 23.25 8.61
N LEU A 177 -1.69 22.29 8.48
CA LEU A 177 -0.25 22.52 8.62
C LEU A 177 0.41 22.97 7.31
N ARG A 178 -0.31 22.91 6.19
CA ARG A 178 0.20 23.29 4.87
C ARG A 178 0.56 24.78 4.90
N PRO A 179 1.83 25.15 4.67
CA PRO A 179 2.19 26.56 4.61
C PRO A 179 1.37 27.20 3.48
N HIS A 180 0.71 28.32 3.78
CA HIS A 180 0.12 29.14 2.72
C HIS A 180 1.24 29.52 1.75
N PRO A 181 0.99 29.51 0.43
CA PRO A 181 1.92 30.13 -0.49
C PRO A 181 2.14 31.56 0.01
N ARG A 182 3.39 31.90 0.33
CA ARG A 182 3.75 33.28 0.67
C ARG A 182 3.21 34.13 -0.48
N GLY A 183 2.30 35.05 -0.16
CA GLY A 183 1.79 35.99 -1.14
C GLY A 183 2.98 36.67 -1.80
N HIS A 184 3.20 36.37 -3.08
CA HIS A 184 3.93 37.31 -3.91
C HIS A 184 3.06 38.56 -3.97
N ASN A 185 3.56 39.68 -3.45
CA ASN A 185 2.98 40.99 -3.72
C ASN A 185 2.76 41.10 -5.23
N ASN A 186 1.49 41.18 -5.64
CA ASN A 186 1.11 41.39 -7.02
C ASN A 186 1.59 42.78 -7.43
N SER A 187 2.66 42.84 -8.23
CA SER A 187 2.75 43.86 -9.27
C SER A 187 1.95 43.34 -10.47
N PRO A 188 1.01 44.12 -11.05
CA PRO A 188 0.01 43.59 -11.94
C PRO A 188 0.59 43.38 -13.34
N ASN A 189 1.25 42.24 -13.59
CA ASN A 189 1.31 41.71 -14.94
C ASN A 189 1.68 40.22 -15.00
N LYS A 190 0.96 39.48 -15.84
CA LYS A 190 1.02 38.02 -16.13
C LYS A 190 0.09 37.13 -15.30
N ARG A 191 -1.21 37.21 -15.63
CA ARG A 191 -2.07 36.02 -15.59
C ARG A 191 -1.52 34.98 -16.58
N LYS A 192 -0.89 33.92 -16.10
CA LYS A 192 -0.81 32.64 -16.81
C LYS A 192 -1.46 31.60 -15.93
N ASN A 193 -2.54 31.02 -16.45
CA ASN A 193 -3.32 29.94 -15.86
C ASN A 193 -2.40 28.81 -15.40
N LEU A 194 -2.30 28.63 -14.08
CA LEU A 194 -2.02 27.34 -13.47
C LEU A 194 -3.27 26.98 -12.67
N GLU A 195 -4.26 26.45 -13.40
CA GLU A 195 -5.30 25.63 -12.80
C GLU A 195 -4.60 24.44 -12.13
N THR A 196 -4.43 24.54 -10.81
CA THR A 196 -4.24 23.37 -9.98
C THR A 196 -5.50 22.53 -10.09
N LYS A 197 -5.50 21.57 -11.02
CA LYS A 197 -6.49 20.50 -11.06
C LYS A 197 -6.50 19.82 -9.70
N GLY A 198 -7.51 20.13 -8.90
CA GLY A 198 -7.87 19.35 -7.73
C GLY A 198 -8.17 17.94 -8.22
N TRP A 199 -7.43 16.95 -7.71
CA TRP A 199 -7.77 15.56 -7.91
C TRP A 199 -8.99 15.25 -7.04
N GLN A 200 -10.16 15.65 -7.50
CA GLN A 200 -11.42 15.00 -7.12
C GLN A 200 -11.61 13.85 -8.10
N MET A 201 -11.35 12.61 -7.66
CA MET A 201 -11.82 11.45 -8.40
C MET A 201 -13.26 11.19 -7.95
N GLU A 202 -14.20 11.45 -8.86
CA GLU A 202 -15.55 10.88 -8.81
C GLU A 202 -15.43 9.35 -8.88
N ILE A 203 -15.80 8.68 -7.80
CA ILE A 203 -16.03 7.24 -7.81
C ILE A 203 -17.38 7.04 -8.50
N LYS A 204 -17.36 6.67 -9.79
CA LYS A 204 -18.55 6.16 -10.46
C LYS A 204 -18.78 4.72 -10.03
N GLN A 205 -19.76 4.50 -9.15
CA GLN A 205 -20.34 3.18 -8.92
C GLN A 205 -21.43 2.93 -9.96
N GLU A 206 -21.20 1.98 -10.86
CA GLU A 206 -22.22 1.26 -11.63
C GLU A 206 -21.82 -0.23 -11.48
N SER A 207 -22.63 -1.22 -11.09
CA SER A 207 -24.08 -1.45 -11.10
C SER A 207 -24.41 -2.68 -10.19
N PRO A 208 -25.63 -3.30 -10.20
CA PRO A 208 -26.44 -3.56 -9.01
C PRO A 208 -26.20 -4.91 -8.32
N THR A 209 -26.28 -4.95 -6.99
CA THR A 209 -26.45 -6.21 -6.23
C THR A 209 -27.94 -6.50 -5.99
N PRO A 210 -28.40 -7.76 -6.14
CA PRO A 210 -29.79 -8.12 -5.90
C PRO A 210 -30.07 -8.14 -4.40
N LYS A 211 -31.29 -7.69 -4.03
CA LYS A 211 -31.81 -7.78 -2.67
C LYS A 211 -31.95 -9.26 -2.28
N ARG A 212 -31.38 -9.63 -1.12
CA ARG A 212 -31.78 -10.85 -0.42
C ARG A 212 -32.32 -10.50 0.95
N GLU A 213 -33.64 -10.55 1.01
CA GLU A 213 -34.43 -10.75 2.20
C GLU A 213 -34.14 -12.15 2.78
N ASP A 214 -34.28 -12.24 4.10
CA ASP A 214 -34.42 -13.43 4.93
C ASP A 214 -33.25 -14.41 5.03
N LEU A 215 -32.56 -14.32 6.19
CA LEU A 215 -32.42 -15.44 7.13
C LEU A 215 -31.82 -14.91 8.45
N ALA A 216 -32.68 -14.34 9.28
CA ALA A 216 -32.45 -14.33 10.72
C ALA A 216 -32.90 -15.69 11.27
N ARG A 217 -32.04 -16.35 12.07
CA ARG A 217 -32.40 -16.89 13.39
C ARG A 217 -31.24 -17.65 14.03
N ASN A 218 -31.08 -17.35 15.32
CA ASN A 218 -30.48 -18.14 16.38
C ASN A 218 -28.97 -18.05 16.57
N MET A 219 -28.56 -17.07 17.37
CA MET A 219 -27.81 -17.34 18.60
C MET A 219 -27.96 -16.13 19.55
N ASP A 220 -28.91 -16.22 20.48
CA ASP A 220 -28.99 -15.37 21.67
C ASP A 220 -27.71 -15.57 22.51
N CYS A 221 -26.94 -14.50 22.71
CA CYS A 221 -27.04 -13.58 23.86
C CYS A 221 -26.54 -14.21 25.15
N HIS A 222 -25.42 -13.69 25.67
CA HIS A 222 -25.22 -13.35 27.08
C HIS A 222 -24.16 -12.23 27.14
N LEU A 223 -24.59 -10.98 26.94
CA LEU A 223 -23.80 -9.80 27.32
C LEU A 223 -24.61 -8.98 28.31
N GLY A 224 -24.17 -9.05 29.56
CA GLY A 224 -24.66 -8.23 30.66
C GLY A 224 -24.53 -6.73 30.36
N GLN A 225 -25.53 -6.00 30.81
CA GLN A 225 -25.73 -4.58 30.59
C GLN A 225 -24.73 -3.67 31.32
N ARG A 226 -24.52 -2.51 30.68
CA ARG A 226 -24.23 -1.16 31.21
C ARG A 226 -22.82 -0.86 31.75
N SER A 227 -22.13 0.07 31.08
CA SER A 227 -21.96 1.47 31.54
C SER A 227 -20.79 2.19 30.82
N ARG A 228 -21.12 3.37 30.27
CA ARG A 228 -20.26 4.55 29.99
C ARG A 228 -19.20 4.49 28.87
N ARG A 229 -19.28 5.55 28.05
CA ARG A 229 -18.29 6.05 27.08
C ARG A 229 -16.86 6.00 27.63
N SER A 230 -16.01 5.23 26.97
CA SER A 230 -14.59 5.54 26.77
C SER A 230 -14.12 4.83 25.51
N GLU A 231 -13.13 5.43 24.86
CA GLU A 231 -12.54 5.02 23.59
C GLU A 231 -12.22 3.53 23.57
N ARG A 232 -12.94 2.75 22.74
CA ARG A 232 -12.47 1.42 22.34
C ARG A 232 -11.33 1.60 21.34
N LEU A 233 -10.13 1.80 21.84
CA LEU A 233 -8.96 1.24 21.16
C LEU A 233 -9.23 -0.26 21.05
N VAL A 234 -9.46 -0.76 19.84
CA VAL A 234 -9.44 -2.20 19.60
C VAL A 234 -7.97 -2.60 19.66
N THR A 235 -7.42 -2.77 20.86
CA THR A 235 -6.20 -3.54 21.05
C THR A 235 -6.54 -4.99 20.76
N MET A 236 -6.40 -5.40 19.50
CA MET A 236 -6.40 -6.82 19.16
C MET A 236 -5.15 -7.42 19.82
N ASN A 237 -5.35 -8.20 20.88
CA ASN A 237 -4.35 -9.13 21.38
C ASN A 237 -4.15 -10.23 20.32
N ILE A 238 -3.38 -9.91 19.29
CA ILE A 238 -2.84 -10.89 18.35
C ILE A 238 -1.93 -11.79 19.20
N LYS A 239 -2.31 -13.06 19.35
CA LYS A 239 -1.52 -14.07 20.06
C LYS A 239 -0.08 -14.06 19.50
N GLU A 240 0.91 -14.21 20.38
CA GLU A 240 2.34 -14.18 20.04
C GLU A 240 2.72 -15.13 18.88
N GLU A 241 1.93 -16.19 18.71
CA GLU A 241 2.04 -17.22 17.68
C GLU A 241 1.92 -16.67 16.24
N ASP A 242 1.14 -15.60 16.02
CA ASP A 242 0.91 -14.97 14.70
C ASP A 242 1.94 -13.88 14.34
N LYS A 243 2.81 -13.47 15.29
CA LYS A 243 3.79 -12.38 15.08
C LYS A 243 5.10 -12.84 14.40
N SER A 244 5.28 -14.14 14.19
CA SER A 244 6.54 -14.75 13.75
C SER A 244 6.80 -14.72 12.24
N ARG A 245 5.87 -14.20 11.42
CA ARG A 245 5.89 -14.41 9.96
C ARG A 245 6.31 -13.24 9.08
N VAL A 246 6.45 -12.01 9.62
CA VAL A 246 6.73 -10.84 8.77
C VAL A 246 7.84 -9.98 9.37
N GLY A 247 9.06 -10.16 8.86
CA GLY A 247 10.17 -9.25 9.13
C GLY A 247 9.99 -7.96 8.34
N LEU A 248 9.27 -6.98 8.89
CA LEU A 248 9.23 -5.63 8.32
C LEU A 248 10.52 -4.89 8.69
N VAL A 249 11.43 -4.73 7.74
CA VAL A 249 12.69 -3.99 7.91
C VAL A 249 12.58 -2.66 7.17
N PHE A 250 12.84 -1.55 7.85
CA PHE A 250 12.76 -0.20 7.26
C PHE A 250 14.14 0.35 6.96
N SER A 251 14.37 0.78 5.72
CA SER A 251 15.49 1.63 5.35
C SER A 251 14.96 3.00 4.97
N GLN A 252 15.23 4.02 5.79
CA GLN A 252 15.10 5.40 5.36
C GLN A 252 16.37 5.76 4.60
N LYS A 253 16.24 6.14 3.33
CA LYS A 253 17.36 6.77 2.61
C LYS A 253 17.74 8.04 3.41
N PRO A 254 18.98 8.15 3.92
CA PRO A 254 19.41 9.38 4.59
C PRO A 254 19.40 10.56 3.60
N PRO A 255 19.28 11.80 4.10
CA PRO A 255 19.16 13.01 3.29
C PRO A 255 20.33 13.23 2.32
#